data_AF-A0A7Y2EAE9-F1
#
_entry.id   AF-A0A7Y2EAE9-F1
#
_cell.length_a   1.000
_cell.length_b   1.000
_cell.length_c   1.000
_cell.angle_alpha   90.00
_cell.angle_beta   90.00
_cell.angle_gamma   90.00
#
_symmetry.space_group_name_H-M   'P 1'
#
loop_
_entity.id
_entity.type
_entity.pdbx_description
1 polymer ?
#
loop_
_entity_poly.entity_id
_entity_poly.type
_entity_poly.pdbx_seq_one_letter_code
_entity_poly.pdbx_strand_id
1 'polypeptide(L)'
;LPMSPNPMTSARGVIRFELTKKNHASVSVYNISGRLVRTLLSAERDAGLHEVTWDGTDTSGRKVASGLYFYRLRTPEQTMTQKVVLSR
;
A
#
# COMPACT_ATOMS: atom_id res chain seq x y z
N LEU A 1 -1.95 -8.72 -5.16
CA LEU A 1 -3.19 -9.17 -4.46
C LEU A 1 -3.84 -7.98 -3.76
N PRO A 2 -5.18 -7.92 -3.59
CA PRO A 2 -5.83 -6.85 -2.84
C PRO A 2 -5.31 -6.80 -1.39
N MET A 3 -5.37 -5.61 -0.78
CA MET A 3 -5.02 -5.47 0.64
C MET A 3 -6.03 -6.26 1.49
N SER A 4 -5.56 -6.91 2.55
CA SER A 4 -6.40 -7.62 3.51
C SER A 4 -6.09 -7.19 4.95
N PRO A 5 -7.10 -6.99 5.82
CA PRO A 5 -8.54 -7.07 5.54
C PRO A 5 -9.06 -5.85 4.76
N ASN A 6 -10.15 -6.04 4.00
CA ASN A 6 -10.89 -4.97 3.33
C ASN A 6 -12.41 -5.20 3.53
N PRO A 7 -13.13 -4.34 4.30
CA PRO A 7 -12.65 -3.10 4.92
C PRO A 7 -11.57 -3.32 5.98
N MET A 8 -10.61 -2.41 6.05
CA MET A 8 -9.61 -2.34 7.12
C MET A 8 -10.25 -1.72 8.35
N THR A 9 -10.60 -2.53 9.35
CA THR A 9 -11.37 -2.15 10.56
C THR A 9 -10.47 -1.77 11.75
N SER A 10 -9.54 -0.83 11.55
CA SER A 10 -8.50 -0.41 12.52
C SER A 10 -7.30 -1.34 12.72
N ALA A 11 -7.29 -2.54 12.12
CA ALA A 11 -6.14 -3.44 12.12
C ALA A 11 -5.07 -3.05 11.06
N ARG A 12 -3.88 -3.67 11.12
CA ARG A 12 -2.85 -3.51 10.07
C ARG A 12 -3.33 -4.16 8.77
N GLY A 13 -3.42 -3.38 7.70
CA GLY A 13 -3.67 -3.89 6.35
C GLY A 13 -2.39 -4.41 5.71
N VAL A 14 -2.46 -5.59 5.08
CA VAL A 14 -1.31 -6.25 4.44
C VAL A 14 -1.47 -6.21 2.93
N ILE A 15 -0.45 -5.71 2.24
CA ILE A 15 -0.32 -5.73 0.78
C ILE A 15 0.68 -6.81 0.41
N ARG A 16 0.27 -7.75 -0.44
CA ARG A 16 1.11 -8.82 -0.97
C ARG A 16 1.35 -8.64 -2.46
N PHE A 17 2.61 -8.75 -2.87
CA PHE A 17 3.02 -8.72 -4.27
C PHE A 17 4.22 -9.63 -4.51
N GLU A 18 4.40 -10.01 -5.76
CA GLU A 18 5.50 -10.87 -6.20
C GLU A 18 6.34 -10.12 -7.22
N LEU A 19 7.66 -10.30 -7.13
CA LEU A 19 8.62 -9.82 -8.11
C LEU A 19 9.22 -11.02 -8.83
N THR A 20 9.20 -11.01 -10.17
CA THR A 20 9.77 -12.10 -10.97
C THR A 20 11.29 -12.03 -11.08
N LYS A 21 11.88 -10.87 -10.79
CA LYS A 21 13.33 -10.62 -10.78
C LYS A 21 13.64 -9.51 -9.79
N LYS A 22 14.92 -9.37 -9.43
CA LYS A 22 15.39 -8.25 -8.61
C LYS A 22 15.12 -6.92 -9.34
N ASN A 23 14.37 -6.03 -8.71
CA ASN A 23 14.11 -4.68 -9.23
C ASN A 23 13.70 -3.69 -8.13
N HIS A 24 13.56 -2.42 -8.51
CA HIS A 24 13.03 -1.39 -7.61
C HIS A 24 11.50 -1.46 -7.52
N ALA A 25 10.98 -1.67 -6.31
CA ALA A 25 9.56 -1.67 -6.03
C ALA A 25 9.19 -0.50 -5.10
N SER A 26 8.08 0.18 -5.42
CA SER A 26 7.50 1.20 -4.54
C SER A 26 6.02 0.91 -4.27
N VAL A 27 5.61 1.10 -3.01
CA VAL A 27 4.23 0.97 -2.56
C VAL A 27 3.85 2.26 -1.85
N SER A 28 2.83 2.95 -2.35
CA SER A 28 2.37 4.23 -1.80
C SER A 28 0.86 4.25 -1.64
N VAL A 29 0.38 4.94 -0.61
CA VAL A 29 -1.04 5.11 -0.27
C VAL A 29 -1.47 6.53 -0.59
N TYR A 30 -2.67 6.67 -1.17
CA TYR A 30 -3.27 7.92 -1.60
C TYR A 30 -4.71 7.99 -1.07
N ASN A 31 -5.19 9.20 -0.79
CA ASN A 31 -6.60 9.44 -0.49
C ASN A 31 -7.43 9.56 -1.80
N ILE A 32 -8.75 9.76 -1.68
CA ILE A 32 -9.65 9.89 -2.83
C ILE A 32 -9.36 11.10 -3.74
N SER A 33 -8.74 12.16 -3.21
CA SER A 33 -8.33 13.32 -4.02
C SER A 33 -6.99 13.11 -4.74
N GLY A 34 -6.40 11.91 -4.66
CA GLY A 34 -5.09 11.59 -5.24
C GLY A 34 -3.90 12.15 -4.46
N ARG A 35 -4.12 12.74 -3.27
CA ARG A 35 -3.03 13.21 -2.40
C ARG A 35 -2.29 12.01 -1.81
N LEU A 36 -0.96 12.04 -1.90
CA LEU A 36 -0.10 11.06 -1.24
C LEU A 36 -0.28 11.15 0.29
N VAL A 37 -0.64 10.01 0.88
CA VAL A 37 -0.81 9.84 2.33
C VAL A 37 0.47 9.33 2.96
N ARG A 38 1.06 8.26 2.39
CA ARG A 38 2.28 7.63 2.91
C ARG A 38 2.92 6.74 1.84
N THR A 39 4.25 6.73 1.78
CA THR A 39 5.02 5.70 1.07
C THR A 39 5.42 4.61 2.07
N LEU A 40 5.03 3.37 1.80
CA LEU A 40 5.24 2.22 2.68
C LEU A 40 6.51 1.45 2.31
N LEU A 41 6.87 1.47 1.03
CA LEU A 41 8.07 0.85 0.48
C LEU A 41 8.57 1.70 -0.69
N SER A 42 9.88 1.89 -0.81
CA SER A 42 10.55 2.35 -2.02
C SER A 42 12.00 1.88 -1.97
N ALA A 43 12.27 0.68 -2.49
CA ALA A 43 13.59 0.07 -2.41
C ALA A 43 13.78 -1.00 -3.50
N GLU A 44 15.04 -1.37 -3.75
CA GLU A 44 15.32 -2.63 -4.45
C GLU A 44 14.89 -3.81 -3.60
N ARG A 45 14.31 -4.81 -4.26
CA ARG A 45 13.88 -6.08 -3.66
C ARG A 45 14.24 -7.22 -4.59
N ASP A 46 14.63 -8.35 -4.01
CA ASP A 46 14.94 -9.56 -4.77
C ASP A 46 13.67 -10.18 -5.36
N ALA A 47 13.86 -11.15 -6.26
CA ALA A 47 12.76 -11.95 -6.77
C ALA A 47 12.07 -12.71 -5.62
N GLY A 48 10.76 -12.90 -5.74
CA GLY A 48 9.95 -13.64 -4.77
C GLY A 48 8.77 -12.83 -4.22
N LEU A 49 8.14 -13.41 -3.19
CA LEU A 49 6.96 -12.85 -2.52
C LEU A 49 7.39 -11.81 -1.48
N HIS A 50 6.70 -10.67 -1.50
CA HIS A 50 6.92 -9.56 -0.57
C HIS A 50 5.62 -9.14 0.11
N GLU A 51 5.75 -8.72 1.36
CA GLU A 51 4.65 -8.16 2.15
C GLU A 51 5.01 -6.77 2.65
N VAL A 52 4.04 -5.85 2.56
CA VAL A 52 4.15 -4.49 3.09
C VAL A 52 2.89 -4.19 3.89
N THR A 53 3.04 -3.55 5.04
CA THR A 53 1.92 -3.25 5.92
C THR A 53 1.60 -1.77 5.95
N TRP A 54 0.32 -1.46 6.10
CA TRP A 54 -0.17 -0.12 6.43
C TRP A 54 -1.00 -0.18 7.71
N ASP A 55 -0.69 0.72 8.63
CA ASP A 55 -1.34 0.86 9.94
C ASP A 55 -2.43 1.95 9.95
N GLY A 56 -2.79 2.49 8.78
CA GLY A 56 -3.75 3.59 8.69
C GLY A 56 -3.19 4.92 9.19
N THR A 57 -1.89 5.17 9.04
CA THR A 57 -1.25 6.45 9.38
C THR A 57 -0.68 7.17 8.15
N ASP A 58 -0.55 8.50 8.26
CA ASP A 58 0.14 9.36 7.30
C ASP A 58 1.67 9.35 7.52
N THR A 59 2.41 10.13 6.73
CA THR A 59 3.88 10.27 6.87
C THR A 59 4.32 10.85 8.21
N SER A 60 3.45 11.55 8.93
CA SER A 60 3.72 12.09 10.27
C SER A 60 3.36 11.10 11.39
N GLY A 61 2.99 9.87 11.05
CA GLY A 61 2.55 8.85 12.01
C GLY A 61 1.14 9.10 12.57
N ARG A 62 0.41 10.09 12.05
CA ARG A 62 -0.95 10.40 12.52
C ARG A 62 -1.97 9.51 11.86
N LYS A 63 -2.93 9.07 12.66
CA LYS A 63 -4.10 8.31 12.22
C LYS A 63 -4.88 9.09 11.16
N VAL A 64 -5.10 8.49 9.99
CA VAL A 64 -5.97 9.08 8.94
C VAL A 64 -7.44 8.77 9.21
N ALA A 65 -8.35 9.56 8.65
CA ALA A 65 -9.80 9.38 8.85
C ALA A 65 -10.33 8.10 8.17
N SER A 66 -11.48 7.60 8.62
CA SER A 66 -12.24 6.57 7.88
C SER A 66 -12.59 7.08 6.48
N GLY A 67 -12.54 6.21 5.48
CA GLY A 67 -12.82 6.58 4.10
C GLY A 67 -12.20 5.65 3.06
N LEU A 68 -12.33 6.04 1.80
CA LEU A 68 -11.74 5.33 0.66
C LEU A 68 -10.30 5.79 0.43
N TYR A 69 -9.40 4.81 0.36
CA TYR A 69 -7.99 5.02 0.02
C TYR A 69 -7.60 4.12 -1.14
N PHE A 70 -6.47 4.46 -1.76
CA PHE A 70 -5.86 3.69 -2.83
C PHE A 70 -4.43 3.40 -2.47
N TYR A 71 -3.97 2.18 -2.69
CA TYR A 71 -2.53 1.92 -2.71
C TYR A 71 -2.09 1.63 -4.15
N ARG A 72 -0.87 2.04 -4.46
CA ARG A 72 -0.24 1.87 -5.76
C ARG A 72 1.10 1.18 -5.60
N LEU A 73 1.22 0.00 -6.19
CA LEU A 73 2.47 -0.71 -6.42
C LEU A 73 3.04 -0.26 -7.77
N ARG A 74 4.32 0.12 -7.81
CA ARG A 74 5.08 0.33 -9.04
C ARG A 74 6.36 -0.48 -9.02
N THR A 75 6.60 -1.19 -10.11
CA THR A 75 7.86 -1.83 -10.48
C THR A 75 8.20 -1.38 -11.92
N PRO A 76 9.39 -1.70 -12.46
CA PRO A 76 9.69 -1.42 -13.86
C PRO A 76 8.74 -2.11 -14.85
N GLU A 77 8.18 -3.26 -14.48
CA GLU A 77 7.32 -4.08 -15.34
C GLU A 77 5.84 -3.73 -15.23
N GLN A 78 5.40 -3.21 -14.07
CA GLN A 78 3.98 -2.95 -13.86
C GLN A 78 3.68 -1.80 -12.89
N THR A 79 2.53 -1.19 -13.09
CA THR A 79 1.88 -0.33 -12.09
C THR A 79 0.50 -0.90 -11.77
N MET A 80 0.28 -1.27 -10.51
CA MET A 80 -1.00 -1.77 -10.02
C MET A 80 -1.56 -0.79 -8.99
N THR A 81 -2.82 -0.38 -9.16
CA THR A 81 -3.55 0.44 -8.17
C THR A 81 -4.77 -0.34 -7.69
N GLN A 82 -5.01 -0.34 -6.39
CA GLN A 82 -6.14 -1.02 -5.76
C GLN A 82 -6.72 -0.16 -4.65
N LYS A 83 -8.04 -0.26 -4.47
CA LYS A 83 -8.75 0.48 -3.43
C LYS A 83 -8.77 -0.31 -2.11
N VAL A 84 -8.83 0.41 -1.00
CA VAL A 84 -9.12 -0.12 0.33
C VAL A 84 -10.07 0.83 1.06
N VAL A 85 -11.08 0.27 1.72
CA VAL A 85 -11.95 1.02 2.61
C VAL A 85 -11.35 0.93 4.01
N LEU A 86 -11.07 2.07 4.63
CA LEU A 86 -10.69 2.14 6.04
C LEU A 86 -11.92 2.54 6.85
N SER A 87 -12.31 1.69 7.80
CA SER A 87 -13.37 1.96 8.76
C SER A 87 -12.80 1.87 10.17
N ARG A 88 -13.20 2.76 11.06
CA ARG A 88 -12.76 2.82 12.45
C ARG A 88 -13.94 3.05 13.36
#